data_AF-A0A7C4RDK8-F1
#
_entry.id   AF-A0A7C4RDK8-F1
#
_cell.length_a   1.000
_cell.length_b   1.000
_cell.length_c   1.000
_cell.angle_alpha   90.00
_cell.angle_beta   90.00
_cell.angle_gamma   90.00
#
_symmetry.space_group_name_H-M   'P 1'
#
loop_
_entity.id
_entity.type
_entity.pdbx_description
1 polymer ?
#
loop_
_entity_poly.entity_id
_entity_poly.type
_entity_poly.pdbx_seq_one_letter_code
_entity_poly.pdbx_strand_id
1 'polypeptide(L)'
;MYTSKRGAEIVLSNEELEGTTLKVYVYIVKYGKPVGPREVMRGVNLSSPSVALRHLQKLEALGLLQKNSHGKYIIKEKVNIKGLFG
;
A
#
# COMPACT_ATOMS: atom_id res chain seq x y z
N MET A 1 -15.03 1.33 -16.22
CA MET A 1 -14.87 2.52 -17.06
C MET A 1 -14.05 3.51 -16.24
N TYR A 2 -12.74 3.63 -16.50
CA TYR A 2 -11.86 4.56 -15.79
C TYR A 2 -11.64 5.79 -16.67
N THR A 3 -12.11 6.95 -16.23
CA THR A 3 -11.76 8.24 -16.82
C THR A 3 -11.54 9.28 -15.73
N SER A 4 -10.34 9.82 -15.66
CA SER A 4 -10.05 11.19 -16.11
C SER A 4 -8.95 11.84 -15.26
N LYS A 5 -8.09 12.58 -15.98
CA LYS A 5 -6.96 13.34 -15.49
C LYS A 5 -7.42 14.67 -14.89
N ARG A 6 -7.24 14.85 -13.58
CA ARG A 6 -6.80 16.07 -12.87
C ARG A 6 -6.97 15.80 -11.38
N GLY A 7 -5.85 15.65 -10.65
CA GLY A 7 -5.84 15.39 -9.21
C GLY A 7 -6.63 14.13 -8.84
N ALA A 8 -6.05 12.96 -9.06
CA ALA A 8 -6.73 11.68 -8.86
C ALA A 8 -7.17 11.53 -7.38
N GLU A 9 -8.41 11.91 -7.07
CA GLU A 9 -9.14 11.30 -5.97
C GLU A 9 -9.22 9.81 -6.32
N ILE A 10 -8.33 9.01 -5.72
CA ILE A 10 -8.41 7.57 -5.78
C ILE A 10 -9.64 7.22 -4.94
N VAL A 11 -10.77 7.05 -5.60
CA VAL A 11 -11.97 6.45 -5.00
C VAL A 11 -11.67 4.96 -4.87
N LEU A 12 -10.96 4.59 -3.81
CA LEU A 12 -10.80 3.19 -3.40
C LEU A 12 -12.16 2.72 -2.88
N SER A 13 -12.75 1.69 -3.48
CA SER A 13 -13.84 0.98 -2.82
C SER A 13 -13.28 0.25 -1.59
N ASN A 14 -14.05 0.17 -0.51
CA ASN A 14 -13.64 -0.53 0.73
C ASN A 14 -13.13 -1.96 0.43
N GLU A 15 -13.72 -2.63 -0.54
CA GLU A 15 -13.36 -3.98 -1.00
C GLU A 15 -11.92 -4.12 -1.51
N GLU A 16 -11.31 -3.06 -2.07
CA GLU A 16 -9.95 -3.13 -2.62
C GLU A 16 -8.86 -3.03 -1.54
N LEU A 17 -9.13 -2.31 -0.45
CA LEU A 17 -8.20 -2.04 0.66
C LEU A 17 -8.73 -2.57 1.99
N GLU A 18 -9.00 -3.87 2.04
CA GLU A 18 -9.43 -4.58 3.25
C GLU A 18 -8.43 -5.64 3.72
N GLY A 19 -8.66 -6.14 4.94
CA GLY A 19 -7.93 -7.27 5.53
C GLY A 19 -6.41 -7.06 5.59
N THR A 20 -5.66 -8.05 5.11
CA THR A 20 -4.18 -8.05 5.19
C THR A 20 -3.54 -6.92 4.36
N THR A 21 -4.16 -6.52 3.25
CA THR A 21 -3.61 -5.45 2.39
C THR A 21 -3.63 -4.10 3.11
N LEU A 22 -4.71 -3.80 3.83
CA LEU A 22 -4.82 -2.61 4.67
C LEU A 22 -3.79 -2.62 5.81
N LYS A 23 -3.62 -3.76 6.50
CA LYS A 23 -2.62 -3.91 7.56
C LYS A 23 -1.21 -3.62 7.05
N VAL A 24 -0.87 -4.11 5.85
CA VAL A 24 0.40 -3.81 5.19
C VAL A 24 0.53 -2.32 4.89
N TYR A 25 -0.49 -1.68 4.33
CA TYR A 25 -0.46 -0.25 4.04
C TYR A 25 -0.23 0.59 5.32
N VAL A 26 -1.01 0.35 6.37
CA VAL A 26 -0.88 1.05 7.67
C VAL A 26 0.50 0.83 8.28
N TYR A 27 1.06 -0.38 8.19
CA TYR A 27 2.43 -0.65 8.64
C TYR A 27 3.44 0.24 7.93
N ILE A 28 3.38 0.36 6.60
CA ILE A 28 4.33 1.16 5.81
C ILE A 28 4.22 2.64 6.14
N VAL A 29 2.97 3.15 6.29
CA VAL A 29 2.72 4.53 6.71
C VAL A 29 3.35 4.82 8.07
N LYS A 30 3.21 3.89 9.04
CA LYS A 30 3.82 4.02 10.38
C LYS A 30 5.34 3.82 10.37
N TYR A 31 5.86 2.96 9.50
CA TYR A 31 7.28 2.65 9.41
C TYR A 31 8.10 3.86 8.91
N GLY A 32 7.52 4.68 8.03
CA GLY A 32 8.09 5.98 7.63
C GLY A 32 9.40 5.92 6.84
N LYS A 33 9.82 4.73 6.40
CA LYS A 33 11.05 4.50 5.62
C LYS A 33 10.77 3.51 4.47
N PRO A 34 11.61 3.48 3.42
CA PRO A 34 11.45 2.49 2.35
C PRO A 34 11.51 1.06 2.87
N VAL A 35 10.54 0.22 2.47
CA VAL A 35 10.41 -1.17 2.93
C VAL A 35 10.65 -2.18 1.81
N GLY A 36 11.20 -3.33 2.17
CA GLY A 36 11.19 -4.53 1.33
C GLY A 36 10.17 -5.56 1.82
N PRO A 37 9.99 -6.66 1.07
CA PRO A 37 9.05 -7.72 1.44
C PRO A 37 9.37 -8.39 2.79
N ARG A 38 10.65 -8.47 3.17
CA ARG A 38 11.06 -9.09 4.44
C ARG A 38 10.70 -8.23 5.64
N GLU A 39 10.90 -6.91 5.53
CA GLU A 39 10.51 -5.95 6.56
C GLU A 39 8.99 -5.97 6.77
N VAL A 40 8.21 -5.96 5.68
CA VAL A 40 6.74 -6.03 5.76
C VAL A 40 6.26 -7.36 6.34
N MET A 41 6.84 -8.48 5.89
CA MET A 41 6.51 -9.80 6.43
C MET A 41 6.68 -9.84 7.94
N ARG A 42 7.83 -9.39 8.46
CA ARG A 42 8.11 -9.37 9.91
C ARG A 42 7.21 -8.39 10.64
N GLY A 43 7.03 -7.19 10.09
CA GLY A 43 6.24 -6.13 10.71
C GLY A 43 4.75 -6.41 10.80
N VAL A 44 4.20 -7.25 9.92
CA VAL A 44 2.77 -7.60 9.85
C VAL A 44 2.51 -9.06 10.21
N ASN A 45 3.56 -9.82 10.56
CA ASN A 45 3.51 -11.25 10.86
C ASN A 45 2.91 -12.10 9.72
N LEU A 46 3.37 -11.88 8.49
CA LEU A 46 2.96 -12.66 7.33
C LEU A 46 3.77 -13.96 7.23
N SER A 47 3.16 -14.97 6.61
CA SER A 47 3.74 -16.32 6.51
C SER A 47 5.01 -16.39 5.66
N SER A 48 5.22 -15.46 4.73
CA SER A 48 6.44 -15.43 3.90
C SER A 48 6.71 -14.05 3.29
N PRO A 49 7.96 -13.80 2.81
CA PRO A 49 8.27 -12.59 2.06
C PRO A 49 7.48 -12.52 0.75
N SER A 50 7.14 -13.66 0.15
CA SER A 50 6.35 -13.72 -1.08
C SER A 50 4.90 -13.26 -0.85
N VAL A 51 4.30 -13.61 0.29
CA VAL A 51 2.97 -13.09 0.67
C VAL A 51 3.02 -11.57 0.84
N ALA A 52 4.06 -11.05 1.51
CA ALA A 52 4.26 -9.61 1.65
C ALA A 52 4.41 -8.90 0.30
N LEU A 53 5.19 -9.47 -0.62
CA LEU A 53 5.40 -8.92 -1.96
C LEU A 53 4.09 -8.81 -2.74
N ARG A 54 3.20 -9.80 -2.65
CA ARG A 54 1.88 -9.76 -3.30
C ARG A 54 1.06 -8.55 -2.86
N HIS A 55 1.06 -8.24 -1.55
CA HIS A 55 0.35 -7.06 -1.05
C HIS A 55 1.03 -5.75 -1.45
N LEU A 56 2.37 -5.70 -1.45
CA LEU A 56 3.13 -4.54 -1.93
C LEU A 56 2.85 -4.23 -3.40
N GLN A 57 2.85 -5.25 -4.27
CA GLN A 57 2.50 -5.12 -5.68
C GLN A 57 1.05 -4.69 -5.88
N LYS A 58 0.12 -5.21 -5.09
CA LYS A 58 -1.29 -4.77 -5.12
C LYS A 58 -1.39 -3.28 -4.77
N LEU A 59 -0.74 -2.83 -3.70
CA LEU A 59 -0.74 -1.43 -3.28
C LEU A 59 -0.04 -0.50 -4.30
N GLU A 60 0.99 -0.98 -4.99
CA GLU A 60 1.63 -0.28 -6.11
C GLU A 60 0.68 -0.17 -7.31
N ALA A 61 -0.04 -1.23 -7.67
CA ALA A 61 -1.05 -1.20 -8.73
C ALA A 61 -2.22 -0.25 -8.42
N LEU A 62 -2.59 -0.11 -7.14
CA LEU A 62 -3.57 0.87 -6.65
C LEU A 62 -3.01 2.31 -6.59
N GLY A 63 -1.73 2.52 -6.91
CA GLY A 63 -1.09 3.84 -6.88
C GLY A 63 -0.75 4.35 -5.48
N LEU A 64 -0.90 3.53 -4.45
CA LEU A 64 -0.62 3.88 -3.05
C LEU A 64 0.87 3.81 -2.71
N LEU A 65 1.57 2.89 -3.36
CA LEU A 65 3.02 2.73 -3.25
C LEU A 65 3.70 2.95 -4.59
N GLN A 66 5.00 3.21 -4.52
CA GLN A 66 5.89 3.15 -5.67
C GLN A 66 7.21 2.47 -5.26
N LYS A 67 7.87 1.77 -6.19
CA LYS A 67 9.25 1.34 -6.00
C LYS A 67 10.22 2.49 -6.25
N ASN A 68 11.19 2.62 -5.36
CA ASN A 68 12.35 3.48 -5.58
C ASN A 68 13.43 2.75 -6.41
N SER A 69 14.52 3.46 -6.72
CA SER A 69 15.66 2.93 -7.47
C SER A 69 16.35 1.72 -6.84
N HIS A 70 16.13 1.46 -5.55
CA HIS A 70 16.69 0.33 -4.81
C HIS A 70 15.72 -0.86 -4.72
N GLY A 71 14.60 -0.81 -5.44
CA GLY A 71 13.56 -1.84 -5.41
C GLY A 71 12.76 -1.90 -4.10
N LYS A 72 12.88 -0.88 -3.24
CA LYS A 72 12.08 -0.76 -2.01
C LYS A 72 10.83 0.08 -2.25
N TYR A 73 9.76 -0.24 -1.53
CA TYR A 73 8.48 0.43 -1.64
C TYR A 73 8.42 1.65 -0.71
N ILE A 74 7.90 2.77 -1.22
CA ILE A 74 7.64 4.01 -0.50
C ILE A 74 6.19 4.45 -0.73
N ILE A 75 5.62 5.21 0.22
CA ILE A 75 4.30 5.84 0.05
C ILE A 75 4.39 6.86 -1.10
N LYS A 76 3.48 6.78 -2.07
CA LYS A 76 3.44 7.70 -3.21
C LYS A 76 2.75 9.02 -2.82
N GLU A 77 1.57 8.93 -2.22
CA GLU A 77 0.86 10.05 -1.59
C GLU A 77 0.11 9.53 -0.35
N LYS A 78 -0.03 10.37 0.69
CA LYS A 78 -1.03 10.12 1.73
C LYS A 78 -2.40 10.37 1.10
N VAL A 79 -2.97 9.33 0.49
CA VAL A 79 -4.33 9.41 -0.02
C VAL A 79 -5.22 9.77 1.16
N ASN A 80 -6.03 10.81 0.98
CA ASN A 80 -7.03 11.21 1.95
C ASN A 80 -8.15 10.17 1.88
N ILE A 81 -7.93 9.01 2.50
CA ILE A 81 -8.93 7.93 2.55
C ILE A 81 -10.02 8.40 3.52
N LYS A 82 -10.95 9.21 3.00
CA LYS A 82 -12.21 9.62 3.65
C LYS A 82 -12.98 8.33 3.99
N GLY A 83 -12.72 7.72 5.14
CA GLY A 83 -13.40 6.50 5.56
C GLY A 83 -12.69 5.63 6.59
N LEU A 84 -11.40 5.86 6.86
CA LEU A 84 -10.64 5.01 7.81
C LEU A 84 -10.70 5.48 9.29
N PHE A 85 -11.31 6.63 9.57
CA PHE A 85 -11.45 7.19 10.92
C PHE A 85 -12.86 7.74 11.20
N GLY A 86 -13.87 7.25 10.49
CA GLY A 86 -15.28 7.55 10.76
C GLY A 86 -15.90 6.49 11.66
#